data_AF-A0A5P9GLS9-F1
#
_entry.id   AF-A0A5P9GLS9-F1
#
_cell.length_a   1.000
_cell.length_b   1.000
_cell.length_c   1.000
_cell.angle_alpha   90.00
_cell.angle_beta   90.00
_cell.angle_gamma   90.00
#
_symmetry.space_group_name_H-M   'P 1'
#
loop_
_entity.id
_entity.type
_entity.pdbx_description
1 polymer ?
#
loop_
_entity_poly.entity_id
_entity_poly.type
_entity_poly.pdbx_seq_one_letter_code
_entity_poly.pdbx_strand_id
1 'polypeptide(L)' 'MSILSLANCLIGHHKPIRSNVHWKGKRLVGECRHCGAAIHRVDHGDWRAGHA' A
#
# COMPACT_ATOMS: atom_id res chain seq x y z
N MET A 1 -5.36 15.47 -2.43
CA MET A 1 -5.33 14.59 -1.24
C MET A 1 -6.65 14.81 -0.50
N SER A 2 -7.62 13.89 -0.59
CA SER A 2 -8.88 14.02 0.15
C SER A 2 -8.76 13.35 1.50
N ILE A 3 -9.32 13.98 2.54
CA ILE A 3 -9.29 13.49 3.94
C ILE A 3 -9.87 12.06 4.06
N LEU A 4 -10.90 11.75 3.26
CA LEU A 4 -11.49 10.40 3.17
C LEU A 4 -10.49 9.32 2.70
N SER A 5 -9.51 9.69 1.88
CA SER A 5 -8.47 8.76 1.40
C SER A 5 -7.49 8.37 2.50
N LEU A 6 -7.32 9.22 3.52
CA LEU A 6 -6.50 8.94 4.68
C LEU A 6 -7.23 8.01 5.67
N ALA A 7 -8.56 8.18 5.82
CA ALA A 7 -9.38 7.32 6.67
C ALA A 7 -9.36 5.84 6.22
N ASN A 8 -9.34 5.57 4.92
CA ASN A 8 -9.17 4.20 4.41
C ASN A 8 -7.85 3.55 4.85
N CYS A 9 -6.78 4.33 5.01
CA CYS A 9 -5.51 3.83 5.53
C CYS A 9 -5.62 3.39 6.99
N LEU A 10 -6.44 4.08 7.81
CA LEU A 10 -6.67 3.72 9.21
C LEU A 10 -7.46 2.42 9.36
N ILE A 11 -8.27 2.05 8.36
CA ILE A 11 -9.02 0.79 8.31
C ILE A 11 -8.17 -0.33 7.65
N GLY A 12 -6.89 -0.04 7.33
CA GLY A 12 -5.96 -1.01 6.73
C GLY A 12 -6.10 -1.19 5.22
N HIS A 13 -6.93 -0.37 4.56
CA HIS A 13 -7.05 -0.35 3.10
C HIS A 13 -6.04 0.62 2.48
N HIS A 14 -4.92 0.08 2.03
CA HIS A 14 -3.93 0.88 1.32
C HIS A 14 -4.04 0.71 -0.20
N LYS A 15 -3.60 1.74 -0.93
CA LYS A 15 -3.49 1.69 -2.40
C LYS A 15 -2.06 2.04 -2.80
N PRO A 16 -1.35 1.17 -3.53
CA PRO A 16 0.00 1.47 -3.96
C PRO A 16 0.04 2.56 -5.03
N ILE A 17 1.15 3.27 -5.09
CA ILE A 17 1.57 3.98 -6.29
C ILE A 17 1.97 2.92 -7.32
N ARG A 18 1.10 2.62 -8.29
CA ARG A 18 1.30 1.52 -9.27
C ARG A 18 2.63 1.58 -10.03
N SER A 19 3.15 2.78 -10.28
CA SER A 19 4.45 3.00 -10.93
C SER A 19 5.66 2.75 -10.01
N ASN A 20 5.47 2.73 -8.69
CA ASN A 20 6.53 2.48 -7.69
C ASN A 20 6.41 1.09 -7.05
N VAL A 21 5.60 0.21 -7.64
CA VAL A 21 5.47 -1.18 -7.19
C VAL A 21 6.63 -1.99 -7.76
N HIS A 22 7.33 -2.69 -6.88
CA HIS A 22 8.45 -3.56 -7.26
C HIS A 22 8.43 -4.84 -6.44
N TRP A 23 9.12 -5.87 -6.93
CA TRP A 23 9.25 -7.13 -6.20
C TRP A 23 10.38 -7.04 -5.17
N LYS A 24 10.08 -7.42 -3.92
CA LYS A 24 11.06 -7.64 -2.85
C LYS A 24 10.99 -9.11 -2.44
N GLY A 25 11.89 -9.91 -2.99
CA GLY A 25 11.86 -11.36 -2.84
C GLY A 25 10.59 -11.96 -3.46
N LYS A 26 9.74 -12.58 -2.63
CA LYS A 26 8.49 -13.24 -3.06
C LYS A 26 7.23 -12.37 -2.92
N ARG A 27 7.37 -11.11 -2.52
CA ARG A 27 6.23 -10.19 -2.33
C ARG A 27 6.39 -8.94 -3.20
N LEU A 28 5.27 -8.43 -3.68
CA LEU A 28 5.22 -7.08 -4.27
C LEU A 28 5.17 -6.07 -3.13
N VAL A 29 6.07 -5.09 -3.17
CA VAL A 29 6.12 -3.98 -2.22
C VAL A 29 5.93 -2.66 -2.97
N GLY A 30 5.52 -1.64 -2.24
CA GLY A 30 5.37 -0.30 -2.77
C GLY A 30 5.01 0.69 -1.67
N GLU A 31 4.66 1.89 -2.10
CA GLU A 31 4.29 2.97 -1.19
C GLU A 31 2.81 3.31 -1.34
N CYS A 32 2.12 3.54 -0.23
CA CYS A 32 0.74 3.97 -0.24
C CYS A 32 0.62 5.38 -0.82
N ARG A 33 -0.16 5.54 -1.88
CA ARG A 33 -0.39 6.84 -2.53
C ARG A 33 -1.14 7.87 -1.67
N HIS A 34 -1.65 7.46 -0.51
CA HIS A 34 -2.49 8.28 0.37
C HIS A 34 -1.77 8.72 1.64
N CYS A 35 -1.07 7.79 2.31
CA CYS A 35 -0.38 8.05 3.57
C CYS A 35 1.15 7.94 3.49
N GLY A 36 1.71 7.54 2.34
CA GLY A 36 3.16 7.33 2.19
C GLY A 36 3.71 6.10 2.91
N ALA A 37 2.87 5.31 3.57
CA ALA A 37 3.32 4.11 4.29
C ALA A 37 3.86 3.05 3.32
N ALA A 38 4.93 2.36 3.73
CA ALA A 38 5.41 1.17 3.04
C ALA A 38 4.36 0.05 3.16
N ILE A 39 3.96 -0.49 2.02
CA ILE A 39 2.92 -1.52 1.91
C ILE A 39 3.42 -2.69 1.08
N HIS A 40 2.85 -3.86 1.34
CA HIS A 40 3.10 -5.05 0.54
C HIS A 40 1.77 -5.68 0.11
N ARG A 41 1.81 -6.33 -1.06
CA ARG A 41 0.67 -7.04 -1.61
C ARG A 41 0.52 -8.37 -0.90
N VAL A 42 -0.63 -8.57 -0.28
CA VAL A 42 -1.00 -9.84 0.37
C VAL A 42 -1.77 -10.72 -0.60
N ASP A 43 -2.65 -10.11 -1.40
CA ASP A 43 -3.45 -10.81 -2.42
C ASP A 43 -3.71 -9.90 -3.65
N HIS A 44 -4.43 -10.41 -4.65
CA HIS A 44 -4.76 -9.68 -5.85
C HIS A 44 -5.62 -8.43 -5.59
N GLY A 45 -4.96 -7.31 -5.34
CA GLY A 45 -5.60 -6.02 -5.05
C GLY A 45 -5.65 -5.68 -3.56
N ASP A 46 -5.29 -6.60 -2.67
CA ASP A 46 -5.17 -6.35 -1.23
C ASP A 46 -3.72 -5.96 -0.88
N TRP A 47 -3.57 -4.75 -0.34
CA TRP A 47 -2.30 -4.16 0.07
C TRP A 47 -2.38 -3.76 1.54
N ARG A 48 -1.43 -4.26 2.32
CA ARG A 48 -1.37 -4.05 3.76
C ARG A 48 -0.09 -3.31 4.14
N ALA A 49 -0.19 -2.49 5.18
CA ALA A 49 0.99 -1.91 5.82
C ALA A 49 1.87 -3.02 6.40
N GLY A 50 3.17 -2.92 6.17
CA GLY A 50 4.13 -3.83 6.79
C GLY A 50 5.51 -3.68 6.18
N HIS A 51 6.50 -3.57 7.06
CA HIS A 51 7.89 -3.74 6.73
C HIS A 51 8.13 -5.22 6.43
N ALA A 52 8.38 -5.54 5.16
CA ALA A 52 9.08 -6.77 4.83
C ALA A 52 10.57 -6.64 5.15
#